data_AF-A0A938SD08-F1
#
_entry.id   AF-A0A938SD08-F1
#
_cell.length_a   1.000
_cell.length_b   1.000
_cell.length_c   1.000
_cell.angle_alpha   90.00
_cell.angle_beta   90.00
_cell.angle_gamma   90.00
#
_symmetry.space_group_name_H-M   'P 1'
#
loop_
_entity.id
_entity.type
_entity.pdbx_description
1 polymer ?
#
loop_
_entity_poly.entity_id
_entity_poly.type
_entity_poly.pdbx_seq_one_letter_code
_entity_poly.pdbx_strand_id
1 'polypeptide(L)'
;MLKLTGYEGPRTVEPQELEAVRELSRSVFFPKLTNYLDAARTWPMALRPAIHRDMFAMFHDGRPVSVIGRLERDIVVHGVALRMGFIGDVCTHPDHRNKGLAGTILAACFKRFHENGVDIVYISGGRGLYLRAGANPAGGLAQFVLKPSVLAVRPPAPSLRVATVNDASLLAKLCALEPVRFIRPRSDYELIIQYGHCCGRPCEFIVLEGNGTPVGYLHTSRPAEKDGRVSQHVFEYGGDRAAVFSAIAQLAGQLPANGDLRVDVHGADGLGRLLGEAGLSGQPVRFGGTLKLLDSARTMRKLKPYLAEHLPVEAVDSLEFATGGERYVVWCKGGSLRIDGESNMLWTLLGPPPGQQVANVHAAGALRDLVTRCLPLPLPSIYVNVI
;
A
#
# COMPACT_ATOMS: atom_id res chain seq x y z
N MET A 1 26.41 -13.74 -1.57
CA MET A 1 25.83 -13.29 -2.86
C MET A 1 26.60 -14.02 -3.95
N LEU A 2 25.95 -14.85 -4.78
CA LEU A 2 26.63 -15.49 -5.91
C LEU A 2 27.09 -14.38 -6.87
N LYS A 3 28.40 -14.28 -7.13
CA LYS A 3 28.91 -13.44 -8.22
C LYS A 3 28.43 -14.07 -9.53
N LEU A 4 27.52 -13.38 -10.23
CA LEU A 4 27.09 -13.78 -11.57
C LEU A 4 28.18 -13.34 -12.54
N THR A 5 28.91 -14.29 -13.12
CA THR A 5 30.02 -14.01 -14.05
C THR A 5 29.55 -13.14 -15.22
N GLY A 6 30.29 -12.07 -15.50
CA GLY A 6 29.98 -11.13 -16.58
C GLY A 6 28.89 -10.10 -16.25
N TYR A 7 28.38 -10.06 -15.01
CA TYR A 7 27.41 -9.05 -14.58
C TYR A 7 28.00 -8.15 -13.49
N GLU A 8 27.67 -6.87 -13.58
CA GLU A 8 27.96 -5.86 -12.55
C GLU A 8 26.67 -5.50 -11.80
N GLY A 9 26.79 -5.20 -10.51
CA GLY A 9 25.67 -4.89 -9.63
C GLY A 9 25.26 -6.07 -8.73
N PRO A 10 24.12 -5.97 -8.03
CA PRO A 10 23.15 -4.88 -8.11
C PRO A 10 23.67 -3.63 -7.39
N ARG A 11 23.51 -2.46 -8.01
CA ARG A 11 23.89 -1.17 -7.40
C ARG A 11 22.91 -0.06 -7.76
N THR A 12 22.99 1.05 -7.02
CA THR A 12 22.27 2.28 -7.34
C THR A 12 22.64 2.75 -8.75
N VAL A 13 21.64 3.25 -9.47
CA VAL A 13 21.80 3.80 -10.81
C VAL A 13 22.46 5.17 -10.71
N GLU A 14 23.52 5.40 -11.47
CA GLU A 14 24.16 6.72 -11.56
C GLU A 14 23.30 7.68 -12.41
N PRO A 15 23.38 9.01 -12.19
CA PRO A 15 22.57 9.97 -12.93
C PRO A 15 22.66 9.83 -14.46
N GLN A 16 23.86 9.56 -14.99
CA GLN A 16 24.12 9.38 -16.43
C GLN A 16 23.58 8.06 -16.99
N GLU A 17 23.27 7.07 -16.14
CA GLU A 17 22.75 5.77 -16.55
C GLU A 17 21.22 5.74 -16.59
N LEU A 18 20.55 6.75 -16.01
CA LEU A 18 19.10 6.76 -15.82
C LEU A 18 18.32 6.60 -17.13
N GLU A 19 18.78 7.23 -18.20
CA GLU A 19 18.06 7.16 -19.48
C GLU A 19 18.14 5.75 -20.10
N ALA A 20 19.29 5.09 -20.01
CA ALA A 20 19.42 3.70 -20.45
C ALA A 20 18.57 2.74 -19.61
N VAL A 21 18.44 3.00 -18.31
CA VAL A 21 17.57 2.22 -17.42
C VAL A 21 16.09 2.43 -17.76
N ARG A 22 15.67 3.67 -18.01
CA ARG A 22 14.31 3.99 -18.47
C ARG A 22 14.00 3.34 -19.81
N GLU A 23 14.96 3.33 -20.71
CA GLU A 23 14.84 2.67 -22.01
C GLU A 23 14.66 1.16 -21.86
N LEU A 24 15.39 0.53 -20.94
CA LEU A 24 15.14 -0.88 -20.58
C LEU A 24 13.70 -1.08 -20.09
N SER A 25 13.24 -0.29 -19.11
CA SER A 25 11.87 -0.40 -18.59
C SER A 25 10.81 -0.17 -19.67
N ARG A 26 10.98 0.86 -20.51
CA ARG A 26 10.10 1.16 -21.65
C ARG A 26 10.05 -0.03 -22.61
N SER A 27 11.19 -0.57 -23.02
CA SER A 27 11.25 -1.69 -23.97
C SER A 27 10.56 -2.95 -23.45
N VAL A 28 10.55 -3.17 -22.13
CA VAL A 28 9.93 -4.36 -21.53
C VAL A 28 8.43 -4.16 -21.24
N PHE A 29 8.04 -3.02 -20.65
CA PHE A 29 6.67 -2.78 -20.23
C PHE A 29 5.81 -2.06 -21.27
N PHE A 30 6.42 -1.18 -22.05
CA PHE A 30 5.75 -0.27 -22.95
C PHE A 30 6.40 -0.27 -24.36
N PRO A 31 6.60 -1.45 -24.99
CA PRO A 31 7.37 -1.57 -26.23
C PRO A 31 6.81 -0.74 -27.39
N LYS A 32 5.51 -0.39 -27.34
CA LYS A 32 4.81 0.43 -28.34
C LYS A 32 4.98 1.94 -28.14
N LEU A 33 5.47 2.39 -26.98
CA LEU A 33 5.72 3.80 -26.71
C LEU A 33 7.15 4.15 -27.13
N THR A 34 7.35 5.36 -27.62
CA THR A 34 8.67 5.88 -27.99
C THR A 34 9.42 6.48 -26.80
N ASN A 35 8.71 6.88 -25.74
CA ASN A 35 9.29 7.51 -24.56
C ASN A 35 8.76 6.84 -23.28
N TYR A 36 9.66 6.54 -22.33
CA TYR A 36 9.31 6.02 -21.01
C TYR A 36 8.38 6.96 -20.23
N LEU A 37 8.61 8.28 -20.34
CA LEU A 37 7.88 9.29 -19.56
C LEU A 37 6.36 9.30 -19.87
N ASP A 38 5.98 8.93 -21.09
CA ASP A 38 4.57 8.87 -21.50
C ASP A 38 3.77 7.80 -20.75
N ALA A 39 4.43 6.71 -20.35
CA ALA A 39 3.84 5.70 -19.47
C ALA A 39 4.02 6.07 -18.00
N ALA A 40 5.22 6.51 -17.60
CA ALA A 40 5.55 6.79 -16.21
C ALA A 40 4.67 7.89 -15.59
N ARG A 41 4.14 8.84 -16.39
CA ARG A 41 3.14 9.82 -15.91
C ARG A 41 1.88 9.19 -15.33
N THR A 42 1.58 7.93 -15.67
CA THR A 42 0.43 7.21 -15.11
C THR A 42 0.73 6.52 -13.77
N TRP A 43 2.02 6.51 -13.37
CA TRP A 43 2.52 6.19 -12.02
C TRP A 43 3.40 7.35 -11.50
N PRO A 44 2.83 8.50 -11.12
CA PRO A 44 3.60 9.72 -10.84
C PRO A 44 4.73 9.59 -9.82
N MET A 45 4.65 8.62 -8.90
CA MET A 45 5.71 8.39 -7.92
C MET A 45 7.02 7.89 -8.56
N ALA A 46 6.96 7.32 -9.76
CA ALA A 46 8.12 6.97 -10.58
C ALA A 46 8.79 8.20 -11.25
N LEU A 47 8.17 9.38 -11.15
CA LEU A 47 8.67 10.65 -11.68
C LEU A 47 9.20 11.60 -10.61
N ARG A 48 9.29 11.15 -9.34
CA ARG A 48 9.84 11.96 -8.26
C ARG A 48 11.28 12.39 -8.55
N PRO A 49 11.71 13.55 -8.03
CA PRO A 49 13.10 14.00 -8.15
C PRO A 49 14.09 12.93 -7.66
N ALA A 50 15.23 12.84 -8.35
CA ALA A 50 16.32 11.90 -8.03
C ALA A 50 15.92 10.41 -8.05
N ILE A 51 14.97 10.00 -8.91
CA ILE A 51 14.53 8.60 -9.05
C ILE A 51 15.67 7.60 -9.29
N HIS A 52 16.80 8.00 -9.91
CA HIS A 52 17.99 7.14 -10.07
C HIS A 52 18.50 6.59 -8.73
N ARG A 53 18.43 7.40 -7.66
CA ARG A 53 18.78 6.98 -6.30
C ARG A 53 17.82 5.95 -5.75
N ASP A 54 16.63 5.86 -6.33
CA ASP A 54 15.52 4.99 -5.96
C ASP A 54 15.43 3.75 -6.86
N MET A 55 16.50 3.44 -7.61
CA MET A 55 16.58 2.27 -8.46
C MET A 55 17.82 1.44 -8.14
N PHE A 56 17.71 0.12 -8.28
CA PHE A 56 18.87 -0.75 -8.46
C PHE A 56 18.86 -1.36 -9.85
N ALA A 57 20.05 -1.50 -10.44
CA ALA A 57 20.23 -2.17 -11.71
C ALA A 57 21.38 -3.19 -11.67
N MET A 58 21.28 -4.17 -12.55
CA MET A 58 22.37 -5.05 -12.96
C MET A 58 22.78 -4.67 -14.38
N PHE A 59 24.08 -4.70 -14.66
CA PHE A 59 24.65 -4.34 -15.94
C PHE A 59 25.40 -5.52 -16.58
N HIS A 60 25.42 -5.55 -17.90
CA HIS A 60 26.24 -6.44 -18.72
C HIS A 60 26.86 -5.61 -19.84
N ASP A 61 28.20 -5.64 -19.95
CA ASP A 61 28.96 -4.82 -20.90
C ASP A 61 28.56 -3.33 -20.88
N GLY A 62 28.41 -2.78 -19.68
CA GLY A 62 28.03 -1.37 -19.45
C GLY A 62 26.56 -1.03 -19.74
N ARG A 63 25.72 -2.00 -20.15
CA ARG A 63 24.29 -1.78 -20.42
C ARG A 63 23.42 -2.32 -19.29
N PRO A 64 22.37 -1.59 -18.84
CA PRO A 64 21.45 -2.12 -17.86
C PRO A 64 20.65 -3.27 -18.49
N VAL A 65 20.59 -4.40 -17.79
CA VAL A 65 19.90 -5.62 -18.25
C VAL A 65 18.84 -6.10 -17.28
N SER A 66 18.81 -5.55 -16.06
CA SER A 66 17.72 -5.77 -15.11
C SER A 66 17.64 -4.60 -14.14
N VAL A 67 16.43 -4.22 -13.74
CA VAL A 67 16.16 -3.07 -12.87
C VAL A 67 15.03 -3.37 -11.87
N ILE A 68 15.05 -2.65 -10.76
CA ILE A 68 13.96 -2.51 -9.78
C ILE A 68 13.84 -1.03 -9.40
N GLY A 69 12.61 -0.53 -9.32
CA GLY A 69 12.27 0.72 -8.65
C GLY A 69 11.90 0.47 -7.19
N ARG A 70 12.26 1.39 -6.30
CA ARG A 70 11.90 1.33 -4.89
C ARG A 70 11.52 2.69 -4.31
N LEU A 71 10.62 2.67 -3.34
CA LEU A 71 10.18 3.86 -2.61
C LEU A 71 9.98 3.50 -1.13
N GLU A 72 10.29 4.42 -0.22
CA GLU A 72 10.05 4.25 1.22
C GLU A 72 9.18 5.37 1.78
N ARG A 73 8.25 5.01 2.66
CA ARG A 73 7.39 5.95 3.37
C ARG A 73 7.23 5.52 4.82
N ASP A 74 7.22 6.48 5.72
CA ASP A 74 6.73 6.23 7.07
C ASP A 74 5.21 6.19 7.05
N ILE A 75 4.66 5.32 7.88
CA ILE A 75 3.22 5.21 8.15
C ILE A 75 2.99 5.40 9.63
N VAL A 76 1.81 5.92 9.96
CA VAL A 76 1.29 5.88 11.32
C VAL A 76 0.13 4.91 11.34
N VAL A 77 0.12 4.03 12.34
CA VAL A 77 -0.96 3.10 12.66
C VAL A 77 -1.27 3.28 14.14
N HIS A 78 -2.38 3.95 14.45
CA HIS A 78 -2.83 4.22 15.82
C HIS A 78 -1.71 4.79 16.72
N GLY A 79 -1.06 5.86 16.24
CA GLY A 79 0.02 6.54 16.98
C GLY A 79 1.40 5.87 16.87
N VAL A 80 1.50 4.63 16.38
CA VAL A 80 2.79 3.96 16.16
C VAL A 80 3.35 4.28 14.78
N ALA A 81 4.61 4.71 14.73
CA ALA A 81 5.35 4.89 13.49
C ALA A 81 5.95 3.57 13.01
N LEU A 82 5.54 3.13 11.81
CA LEU A 82 6.16 2.04 11.07
C LEU A 82 6.70 2.57 9.75
N ARG A 83 7.49 1.77 9.05
CA ARG A 83 8.02 2.14 7.74
C ARG A 83 7.66 1.11 6.68
N MET A 84 7.22 1.59 5.52
CA MET A 84 6.76 0.78 4.41
C MET A 84 7.61 1.02 3.15
N GLY A 85 8.09 -0.06 2.56
CA GLY A 85 8.80 -0.08 1.29
C GLY A 85 7.85 -0.44 0.14
N PHE A 86 8.06 0.14 -1.03
CA PHE A 86 7.32 -0.11 -2.25
C PHE A 86 8.29 -0.59 -3.30
N ILE A 87 7.91 -1.63 -4.04
CA ILE A 87 8.67 -2.17 -5.16
C ILE A 87 7.80 -2.12 -6.41
N GLY A 88 8.37 -1.54 -7.46
CA GLY A 88 7.79 -1.45 -8.80
C GLY A 88 8.88 -1.50 -9.86
N ASP A 89 8.48 -1.29 -11.12
CA ASP A 89 9.38 -1.25 -12.28
C ASP A 89 10.40 -2.42 -12.35
N VAL A 90 9.97 -3.63 -11.99
CA VAL A 90 10.86 -4.81 -11.95
C VAL A 90 10.91 -5.49 -13.32
N CYS A 91 12.00 -5.27 -14.05
CA CYS A 91 12.19 -5.94 -15.34
C CYS A 91 13.60 -6.49 -15.56
N THR A 92 13.68 -7.43 -16.49
CA THR A 92 14.92 -8.02 -17.00
C THR A 92 14.78 -8.13 -18.51
N HIS A 93 15.82 -7.68 -19.23
CA HIS A 93 15.94 -7.79 -20.67
C HIS A 93 15.69 -9.25 -21.10
N PRO A 94 14.90 -9.52 -22.16
CA PRO A 94 14.55 -10.89 -22.58
C PRO A 94 15.74 -11.86 -22.65
N ASP A 95 16.85 -11.43 -23.26
CA ASP A 95 18.06 -12.25 -23.46
C ASP A 95 18.87 -12.54 -22.18
N HIS A 96 18.49 -11.90 -21.07
CA HIS A 96 19.13 -12.04 -19.76
C HIS A 96 18.22 -12.70 -18.71
N ARG A 97 17.03 -13.17 -19.10
CA ARG A 97 16.10 -13.87 -18.21
C ARG A 97 16.63 -15.25 -17.81
N ASN A 98 16.08 -15.79 -16.72
CA ASN A 98 16.43 -17.10 -16.16
C ASN A 98 17.90 -17.25 -15.70
N LYS A 99 18.64 -16.15 -15.56
CA LYS A 99 20.03 -16.11 -15.05
C LYS A 99 20.14 -15.65 -13.59
N GLY A 100 19.02 -15.58 -12.86
CA GLY A 100 18.99 -15.17 -11.45
C GLY A 100 19.06 -13.65 -11.17
N LEU A 101 19.08 -12.80 -12.21
CA LEU A 101 19.23 -11.34 -12.06
C LEU A 101 18.11 -10.69 -11.24
N ALA A 102 16.84 -10.95 -11.58
CA ALA A 102 15.69 -10.37 -10.88
C ALA A 102 15.67 -10.76 -9.38
N GLY A 103 16.01 -12.01 -9.06
CA GLY A 103 16.13 -12.47 -7.67
C GLY A 103 17.28 -11.80 -6.92
N THR A 104 18.42 -11.60 -7.60
CA THR A 104 19.59 -10.93 -7.05
C THR A 104 19.30 -9.45 -6.72
N ILE A 105 18.66 -8.73 -7.65
CA ILE A 105 18.24 -7.34 -7.45
C ILE A 105 17.20 -7.25 -6.33
N LEU A 106 16.19 -8.12 -6.34
CA LEU A 106 15.14 -8.13 -5.31
C LEU A 106 15.71 -8.35 -3.91
N ALA A 107 16.64 -9.30 -3.76
CA ALA A 107 17.33 -9.55 -2.49
C ALA A 107 18.15 -8.33 -2.02
N ALA A 108 18.82 -7.63 -2.93
CA ALA A 108 19.51 -6.38 -2.60
C ALA A 108 18.54 -5.28 -2.16
N CYS A 109 17.38 -5.17 -2.80
CA CYS A 109 16.34 -4.23 -2.42
C CYS A 109 15.81 -4.51 -1.01
N PHE A 110 15.50 -5.77 -0.69
CA PHE A 110 15.11 -6.18 0.66
C PHE A 110 16.21 -5.93 1.70
N LYS A 111 17.49 -6.18 1.35
CA LYS A 111 18.61 -5.83 2.23
C LYS A 111 18.65 -4.33 2.52
N ARG A 112 18.54 -3.48 1.50
CA ARG A 112 18.51 -2.01 1.66
C ARG A 112 17.32 -1.56 2.51
N PHE A 113 16.13 -2.11 2.27
CA PHE A 113 14.96 -1.83 3.09
C PHE A 113 15.14 -2.26 4.54
N HIS A 114 15.75 -3.41 4.79
CA HIS A 114 16.02 -3.89 6.14
C HIS A 114 16.99 -2.96 6.86
N GLU A 115 18.09 -2.56 6.20
CA GLU A 115 19.07 -1.57 6.68
C GLU A 115 18.42 -0.21 7.00
N ASN A 116 17.42 0.20 6.20
CA ASN A 116 16.68 1.45 6.38
C ASN A 116 15.51 1.32 7.38
N GLY A 117 15.36 0.19 8.07
CA GLY A 117 14.32 0.02 9.09
C GLY A 117 12.90 -0.15 8.55
N VAL A 118 12.73 -0.52 7.27
CA VAL A 118 11.44 -0.83 6.63
C VAL A 118 10.83 -2.09 7.21
N ASP A 119 9.64 -1.98 7.77
CA ASP A 119 8.93 -3.04 8.47
C ASP A 119 8.12 -3.91 7.51
N ILE A 120 7.41 -3.26 6.57
CA ILE A 120 6.51 -3.92 5.62
C ILE A 120 6.91 -3.53 4.20
N VAL A 121 6.93 -4.47 3.26
CA VAL A 121 7.20 -4.20 1.85
C VAL A 121 5.97 -4.55 1.03
N TYR A 122 5.52 -3.61 0.21
CA TYR A 122 4.52 -3.81 -0.82
C TYR A 122 5.16 -3.97 -2.19
N ILE A 123 4.65 -4.93 -2.95
CA ILE A 123 5.05 -5.21 -4.32
C ILE A 123 3.78 -5.25 -5.17
N SER A 124 3.71 -4.43 -6.23
CA SER A 124 2.53 -4.35 -7.09
C SER A 124 2.23 -5.65 -7.86
N GLY A 125 3.19 -6.58 -7.95
CA GLY A 125 3.05 -7.85 -8.65
C GLY A 125 2.82 -9.06 -7.74
N GLY A 126 2.28 -10.13 -8.33
CA GLY A 126 2.05 -11.43 -7.68
C GLY A 126 2.75 -12.62 -8.36
N ARG A 127 3.85 -12.37 -9.08
CA ARG A 127 4.61 -13.42 -9.78
C ARG A 127 5.30 -14.35 -8.78
N GLY A 128 5.57 -15.59 -9.20
CA GLY A 128 6.25 -16.60 -8.37
C GLY A 128 7.63 -16.17 -7.84
N LEU A 129 8.29 -15.20 -8.47
CA LEU A 129 9.50 -14.56 -7.93
C LEU A 129 9.26 -13.97 -6.53
N TYR A 130 8.18 -13.22 -6.34
CA TYR A 130 7.87 -12.53 -5.09
C TYR A 130 7.40 -13.50 -4.02
N LEU A 131 6.58 -14.48 -4.40
CA LEU A 131 6.11 -15.55 -3.51
C LEU A 131 7.27 -16.36 -2.93
N ARG A 132 8.23 -16.77 -3.78
CA ARG A 132 9.45 -17.46 -3.31
C ARG A 132 10.36 -16.58 -2.48
N ALA A 133 10.23 -15.25 -2.57
CA ALA A 133 10.96 -14.30 -1.75
C ALA A 133 10.21 -13.94 -0.46
N GLY A 134 9.08 -14.59 -0.17
CA GLY A 134 8.31 -14.42 1.06
C GLY A 134 7.27 -13.31 1.04
N ALA A 135 7.05 -12.67 -0.10
CA ALA A 135 5.94 -11.74 -0.27
C ALA A 135 4.66 -12.53 -0.58
N ASN A 136 3.57 -12.28 0.13
CA ASN A 136 2.34 -13.03 0.03
C ASN A 136 1.14 -12.11 -0.21
N PRO A 137 0.05 -12.59 -0.85
CA PRO A 137 -1.22 -11.87 -0.84
C PRO A 137 -1.70 -11.68 0.61
N ALA A 138 -2.30 -10.54 0.89
CA ALA A 138 -2.88 -10.21 2.19
C ALA A 138 -4.29 -9.61 2.01
N GLY A 139 -5.14 -9.78 3.03
CA GLY A 139 -6.47 -9.18 3.12
C GLY A 139 -6.45 -7.98 4.05
N GLY A 140 -7.44 -7.84 4.92
CA GLY A 140 -7.52 -6.70 5.85
C GLY A 140 -8.20 -5.44 5.27
N LEU A 141 -8.85 -5.58 4.11
CA LEU A 141 -9.76 -4.57 3.57
C LEU A 141 -11.08 -5.18 3.10
N ALA A 142 -12.13 -4.38 3.17
CA ALA A 142 -13.45 -4.69 2.62
C ALA A 142 -13.79 -3.70 1.51
N GLN A 143 -14.24 -4.20 0.37
CA GLN A 143 -14.73 -3.39 -0.73
C GLN A 143 -16.25 -3.30 -0.67
N PHE A 144 -16.76 -2.08 -0.69
CA PHE A 144 -18.18 -1.78 -0.85
C PHE A 144 -18.44 -1.41 -2.31
N VAL A 145 -19.54 -1.91 -2.86
CA VAL A 145 -19.96 -1.60 -4.23
C VAL A 145 -21.31 -0.91 -4.16
N LEU A 146 -21.36 0.35 -4.58
CA LEU A 146 -22.55 1.17 -4.58
C LEU A 146 -23.07 1.28 -6.01
N LYS A 147 -24.36 0.98 -6.19
CA LYS A 147 -25.09 1.31 -7.42
C LYS A 147 -25.67 2.72 -7.32
N PRO A 148 -25.95 3.37 -8.47
CA PRO A 148 -26.70 4.61 -8.48
C PRO A 148 -27.97 4.48 -7.63
N SER A 149 -28.29 5.53 -6.88
CA SER A 149 -29.51 5.63 -6.06
C SER A 149 -29.64 4.63 -4.90
N VAL A 150 -28.60 3.85 -4.57
CA VAL A 150 -28.64 2.93 -3.41
C VAL A 150 -28.61 3.67 -2.08
N LEU A 151 -27.87 4.78 -2.02
CA LEU A 151 -27.73 5.57 -0.81
C LEU A 151 -28.46 6.91 -0.96
N ALA A 152 -29.30 7.23 0.02
CA ALA A 152 -29.76 8.60 0.22
C ALA A 152 -28.61 9.45 0.79
N VAL A 153 -28.42 10.64 0.23
CA VAL A 153 -27.46 11.62 0.76
C VAL A 153 -27.95 12.09 2.13
N ARG A 154 -27.10 11.99 3.18
CA ARG A 154 -27.45 12.46 4.52
C ARG A 154 -27.13 13.95 4.67
N PRO A 155 -28.11 14.81 5.03
CA PRO A 155 -27.85 16.21 5.31
C PRO A 155 -27.17 16.42 6.68
N PRO A 156 -26.34 17.48 6.85
CA PRO A 156 -25.90 18.39 5.79
C PRO A 156 -24.87 17.71 4.88
N ALA A 157 -25.13 17.76 3.58
CA ALA A 157 -24.22 17.19 2.58
C ALA A 157 -23.09 18.19 2.28
N PRO A 158 -21.82 17.75 2.21
CA PRO A 158 -20.74 18.65 1.81
C PRO A 158 -20.85 18.96 0.31
N SER A 159 -20.42 20.15 -0.09
CA SER A 159 -20.13 20.43 -1.50
C SER A 159 -18.86 19.69 -1.92
N LEU A 160 -18.84 19.23 -3.17
CA LEU A 160 -17.72 18.50 -3.76
C LEU A 160 -17.00 19.38 -4.76
N ARG A 161 -15.69 19.53 -4.61
CA ARG A 161 -14.85 20.31 -5.52
C ARG A 161 -13.59 19.55 -5.88
N VAL A 162 -13.26 19.48 -7.16
CA VAL A 162 -11.97 18.90 -7.60
C VAL A 162 -10.82 19.77 -7.07
N ALA A 163 -9.84 19.11 -6.45
CA ALA A 163 -8.65 19.75 -5.92
C ALA A 163 -7.74 20.24 -7.05
N THR A 164 -7.09 21.37 -6.81
CA THR A 164 -6.03 21.92 -7.65
C THR A 164 -4.68 21.75 -6.96
N VAL A 165 -3.57 22.02 -7.66
CA VAL A 165 -2.22 21.94 -7.07
C VAL A 165 -2.10 22.85 -5.82
N ASN A 166 -2.86 23.95 -5.76
CA ASN A 166 -2.90 24.84 -4.60
C ASN A 166 -3.51 24.20 -3.34
N ASP A 167 -4.32 23.15 -3.51
CA ASP A 167 -4.93 22.40 -2.41
C ASP A 167 -3.97 21.33 -1.83
N ALA A 168 -2.76 21.14 -2.36
CA ALA A 168 -1.83 20.11 -1.88
C ALA A 168 -1.51 20.22 -0.38
N SER A 169 -1.35 21.44 0.13
CA SER A 169 -1.13 21.68 1.57
C SER A 169 -2.38 21.38 2.40
N LEU A 170 -3.57 21.62 1.85
CA LEU A 170 -4.84 21.29 2.50
C LEU A 170 -5.02 19.77 2.60
N LEU A 171 -4.79 19.04 1.50
CA LEU A 171 -4.88 17.58 1.47
C LEU A 171 -3.89 16.92 2.44
N ALA A 172 -2.66 17.43 2.51
CA ALA A 172 -1.68 16.97 3.49
C ALA A 172 -2.14 17.17 4.94
N LYS A 173 -2.77 18.32 5.24
CA LYS A 173 -3.33 18.61 6.58
C LYS A 173 -4.49 17.68 6.94
N LEU A 174 -5.43 17.48 6.01
CA LEU A 174 -6.56 16.56 6.22
C LEU A 174 -6.08 15.12 6.42
N CYS A 175 -5.13 14.67 5.59
CA CYS A 175 -4.54 13.34 5.73
C CYS A 175 -3.81 13.18 7.07
N ALA A 176 -3.12 14.22 7.58
CA ALA A 176 -2.38 14.16 8.84
C ALA A 176 -3.26 13.86 10.07
N LEU A 177 -4.57 14.12 9.99
CA LEU A 177 -5.54 13.84 11.05
C LEU A 177 -5.96 12.36 11.12
N GLU A 178 -5.67 11.59 10.08
CA GLU A 178 -6.07 10.18 10.03
C GLU A 178 -5.21 9.32 10.97
N PRO A 179 -5.82 8.40 11.75
CA PRO A 179 -5.09 7.54 12.69
C PRO A 179 -4.27 6.45 11.98
N VAL A 180 -4.62 6.14 10.72
CA VAL A 180 -3.92 5.17 9.87
C VAL A 180 -3.61 5.85 8.54
N ARG A 181 -2.34 6.21 8.32
CA ARG A 181 -1.96 7.06 7.17
C ARG A 181 -0.50 6.93 6.79
N PHE A 182 -0.17 7.36 5.59
CA PHE A 182 1.22 7.64 5.21
C PHE A 182 1.64 9.04 5.68
N ILE A 183 2.88 9.18 6.14
CA ILE A 183 3.55 10.48 6.25
C ILE A 183 4.10 10.79 4.85
N ARG A 184 3.37 11.62 4.09
CA ARG A 184 3.73 11.99 2.72
C ARG A 184 4.16 13.45 2.64
N PRO A 185 5.20 13.77 1.85
CA PRO A 185 5.52 15.16 1.53
C PRO A 185 4.40 15.78 0.69
N ARG A 186 4.23 17.10 0.83
CA ARG A 186 3.31 17.90 0.01
C ARG A 186 3.47 17.63 -1.49
N SER A 187 4.71 17.46 -1.95
CA SER A 187 5.06 17.22 -3.35
C SER A 187 4.41 15.97 -3.94
N ASP A 188 4.06 14.96 -3.12
CA ASP A 188 3.39 13.76 -3.63
C ASP A 188 1.97 14.11 -4.11
N TYR A 189 1.24 14.96 -3.38
CA TYR A 189 -0.07 15.44 -3.79
C TYR A 189 0.02 16.31 -5.05
N GLU A 190 1.02 17.19 -5.11
CA GLU A 190 1.26 18.05 -6.28
C GLU A 190 1.50 17.21 -7.54
N LEU A 191 2.34 16.17 -7.45
CA LEU A 191 2.61 15.25 -8.56
C LEU A 191 1.32 14.54 -9.02
N ILE A 192 0.56 13.94 -8.11
CA ILE A 192 -0.66 13.22 -8.48
C ILE A 192 -1.69 14.16 -9.14
N ILE A 193 -1.87 15.37 -8.60
CA ILE A 193 -2.81 16.36 -9.17
C ILE A 193 -2.31 16.85 -10.54
N GLN A 194 -1.01 17.15 -10.67
CA GLN A 194 -0.41 17.61 -11.91
C GLN A 194 -0.57 16.60 -13.04
N TYR A 195 -0.32 15.32 -12.77
CA TYR A 195 -0.43 14.27 -13.78
C TYR A 195 -1.86 13.72 -13.94
N GLY A 196 -2.72 13.90 -12.93
CA GLY A 196 -4.10 13.41 -12.94
C GLY A 196 -4.21 11.90 -13.06
N HIS A 197 -3.22 11.16 -12.56
CA HIS A 197 -3.15 9.70 -12.64
C HIS A 197 -2.61 9.06 -11.37
N CYS A 198 -3.08 7.85 -11.10
CA CYS A 198 -2.62 7.00 -10.01
C CYS A 198 -2.78 5.53 -10.43
N CYS A 199 -1.75 4.70 -10.20
CA CYS A 199 -1.78 3.27 -10.51
C CYS A 199 -2.20 2.94 -11.95
N GLY A 200 -1.73 3.71 -12.93
CA GLY A 200 -2.06 3.52 -14.35
C GLY A 200 -3.46 4.00 -14.76
N ARG A 201 -4.17 4.75 -13.91
CA ARG A 201 -5.56 5.18 -14.15
C ARG A 201 -5.72 6.68 -13.96
N PRO A 202 -6.55 7.36 -14.78
CA PRO A 202 -6.94 8.73 -14.51
C PRO A 202 -7.58 8.86 -13.12
N CYS A 203 -7.16 9.85 -12.35
CA CYS A 203 -7.63 10.06 -10.99
C CYS A 203 -7.72 11.55 -10.64
N GLU A 204 -8.38 11.83 -9.53
CA GLU A 204 -8.49 13.17 -8.97
C GLU A 204 -8.70 13.12 -7.46
N PHE A 205 -8.28 14.19 -6.79
CA PHE A 205 -8.69 14.47 -5.41
C PHE A 205 -9.93 15.35 -5.44
N ILE A 206 -10.89 15.05 -4.58
CA ILE A 206 -12.11 15.82 -4.37
C ILE A 206 -12.09 16.33 -2.94
N VAL A 207 -12.11 17.64 -2.75
CA VAL A 207 -12.25 18.31 -1.45
C VAL A 207 -13.72 18.32 -1.06
N LEU A 208 -13.99 17.98 0.20
CA LEU A 208 -15.31 18.00 0.82
C LEU A 208 -15.44 19.27 1.66
N GLU A 209 -16.37 20.15 1.30
CA GLU A 209 -16.57 21.43 1.99
C GLU A 209 -17.91 21.43 2.74
N GLY A 210 -17.86 21.52 4.07
CA GLY A 210 -19.03 21.66 4.94
C GLY A 210 -19.13 23.10 5.44
N ASN A 211 -20.25 23.78 5.16
CA ASN A 211 -20.45 25.20 5.50
C ASN A 211 -19.29 26.11 5.04
N GLY A 212 -18.75 25.86 3.84
CA GLY A 212 -17.63 26.62 3.27
C GLY A 212 -16.25 26.29 3.86
N THR A 213 -16.14 25.31 4.76
CA THR A 213 -14.87 24.86 5.35
C THR A 213 -14.51 23.46 4.85
N PRO A 214 -13.25 23.21 4.42
CA PRO A 214 -12.81 21.85 4.11
C PRO A 214 -12.86 20.92 5.33
N VAL A 215 -13.64 19.85 5.23
CA VAL A 215 -13.85 18.86 6.31
C VAL A 215 -13.33 17.47 5.94
N GLY A 216 -12.94 17.25 4.68
CA GLY A 216 -12.40 15.98 4.23
C GLY A 216 -12.01 15.97 2.76
N TYR A 217 -11.57 14.81 2.28
CA TYR A 217 -11.28 14.59 0.87
C TYR A 217 -11.58 13.15 0.45
N LEU A 218 -11.74 12.95 -0.86
CA LEU A 218 -11.69 11.65 -1.52
C LEU A 218 -10.56 11.68 -2.56
N HIS A 219 -9.87 10.56 -2.73
CA HIS A 219 -8.99 10.32 -3.88
C HIS A 219 -9.62 9.21 -4.71
N THR A 220 -10.00 9.53 -5.93
CA THR A 220 -10.82 8.65 -6.76
C THR A 220 -10.24 8.47 -8.15
N SER A 221 -10.46 7.31 -8.78
CA SER A 221 -10.38 7.24 -10.23
C SER A 221 -11.43 8.14 -10.85
N ARG A 222 -11.22 8.57 -12.09
CA ARG A 222 -12.34 9.06 -12.91
C ARG A 222 -13.24 7.89 -13.32
N PRO A 223 -14.54 8.13 -13.60
CA PRO A 223 -15.38 7.12 -14.20
C PRO A 223 -14.77 6.61 -15.51
N ALA A 224 -14.69 5.30 -15.65
CA ALA A 224 -14.19 4.64 -16.85
C ALA A 224 -15.18 3.58 -17.32
N GLU A 225 -15.45 3.57 -18.62
CA GLU A 225 -16.31 2.55 -19.24
C GLU A 225 -15.48 1.37 -19.74
N LYS A 226 -15.94 0.17 -19.40
CA LYS A 226 -15.42 -1.09 -19.94
C LYS A 226 -16.54 -2.11 -20.04
N ASP A 227 -16.65 -2.78 -21.18
CA ASP A 227 -17.63 -3.84 -21.43
C ASP A 227 -19.08 -3.39 -21.10
N GLY A 228 -19.43 -2.14 -21.48
CA GLY A 228 -20.74 -1.55 -21.24
C GLY A 228 -21.07 -1.22 -19.78
N ARG A 229 -20.08 -1.23 -18.89
CA ARG A 229 -20.22 -0.83 -17.47
C ARG A 229 -19.31 0.33 -17.16
N VAL A 230 -19.85 1.34 -16.47
CA VAL A 230 -19.08 2.48 -15.97
C VAL A 230 -18.64 2.17 -14.54
N SER A 231 -17.35 2.26 -14.26
CA SER A 231 -16.82 2.02 -12.92
C SER A 231 -16.02 3.21 -12.43
N GLN A 232 -16.18 3.55 -11.16
CA GLN A 232 -15.37 4.53 -10.45
C GLN A 232 -14.88 3.92 -9.14
N HIS A 233 -13.69 4.27 -8.67
CA HIS A 233 -13.08 3.71 -7.48
C HIS A 233 -12.59 4.82 -6.56
N VAL A 234 -13.09 4.86 -5.32
CA VAL A 234 -12.50 5.64 -4.22
C VAL A 234 -11.34 4.83 -3.63
N PHE A 235 -10.12 5.28 -3.91
CA PHE A 235 -8.88 4.65 -3.47
C PHE A 235 -8.56 4.95 -2.01
N GLU A 236 -8.82 6.19 -1.60
CA GLU A 236 -8.44 6.75 -0.31
C GLU A 236 -9.42 7.86 0.05
N TYR A 237 -9.64 8.08 1.33
CA TYR A 237 -10.44 9.17 1.87
C TYR A 237 -9.84 9.63 3.20
N GLY A 238 -10.19 10.83 3.63
CA GLY A 238 -9.85 11.34 4.96
C GLY A 238 -10.76 12.47 5.40
N GLY A 239 -10.80 12.73 6.69
CA GLY A 239 -11.63 13.76 7.33
C GLY A 239 -12.89 13.20 8.02
N ASP A 240 -13.92 14.04 8.09
CA ASP A 240 -15.19 13.72 8.77
C ASP A 240 -15.92 12.56 8.07
N ARG A 241 -16.19 11.48 8.83
CA ARG A 241 -16.77 10.24 8.27
C ARG A 241 -18.22 10.43 7.78
N ALA A 242 -18.99 11.34 8.38
CA ALA A 242 -20.34 11.62 7.90
C ALA A 242 -20.32 12.40 6.58
N ALA A 243 -19.42 13.38 6.46
CA ALA A 243 -19.17 14.10 5.21
C ALA A 243 -18.65 13.16 4.11
N VAL A 244 -17.69 12.28 4.43
CA VAL A 244 -17.17 11.25 3.50
C VAL A 244 -18.29 10.31 3.04
N PHE A 245 -19.12 9.81 3.96
CA PHE A 245 -20.29 8.99 3.62
C PHE A 245 -21.24 9.71 2.65
N SER A 246 -21.61 10.96 2.96
CA SER A 246 -22.50 11.75 2.10
C SER A 246 -21.86 12.09 0.75
N ALA A 247 -20.55 12.30 0.69
CA ALA A 247 -19.82 12.52 -0.56
C ALA A 247 -19.79 11.27 -1.44
N ILE A 248 -19.57 10.09 -0.85
CA ILE A 248 -19.64 8.79 -1.54
C ILE A 248 -21.05 8.55 -2.10
N ALA A 249 -22.10 8.85 -1.33
CA ALA A 249 -23.48 8.74 -1.81
C ALA A 249 -23.75 9.69 -2.99
N GLN A 250 -23.27 10.94 -2.92
CA GLN A 250 -23.37 11.91 -4.02
C GLN A 250 -22.66 11.42 -5.28
N LEU A 251 -21.41 10.95 -5.17
CA LEU A 251 -20.65 10.42 -6.31
C LEU A 251 -21.34 9.20 -6.93
N ALA A 252 -21.83 8.27 -6.11
CA ALA A 252 -22.56 7.10 -6.62
C ALA A 252 -23.83 7.51 -7.38
N GLY A 253 -24.56 8.52 -6.88
CA GLY A 253 -25.76 9.05 -7.52
C GLY A 253 -25.51 9.79 -8.85
N GLN A 254 -24.28 10.24 -9.11
CA GLN A 254 -23.89 10.88 -10.37
C GLN A 254 -23.52 9.88 -11.48
N LEU A 255 -23.33 8.60 -11.13
CA LEU A 255 -23.04 7.57 -12.11
C LEU A 255 -24.30 7.17 -12.92
N PRO A 256 -24.15 6.78 -14.19
CA PRO A 256 -25.25 6.25 -14.98
C PRO A 256 -25.77 4.92 -14.39
N ALA A 257 -26.98 4.49 -14.77
CA ALA A 257 -27.65 3.30 -14.22
C ALA A 257 -26.81 2.00 -14.30
N ASN A 258 -25.98 1.85 -15.33
CA ASN A 258 -25.03 0.73 -15.49
C ASN A 258 -23.74 0.88 -14.66
N GLY A 259 -23.67 1.90 -13.81
CA GLY A 259 -22.51 2.31 -13.04
C GLY A 259 -22.27 1.50 -11.75
N ASP A 260 -21.03 1.49 -11.29
CA ASP A 260 -20.67 1.14 -9.92
C ASP A 260 -19.58 2.05 -9.33
N LEU A 261 -19.81 2.54 -8.11
CA LEU A 261 -18.79 3.16 -7.29
C LEU A 261 -18.24 2.13 -6.32
N ARG A 262 -16.94 1.87 -6.38
CA ARG A 262 -16.22 0.97 -5.45
C ARG A 262 -15.52 1.81 -4.40
N VAL A 263 -15.62 1.38 -3.14
CA VAL A 263 -14.95 2.04 -2.01
C VAL A 263 -14.23 0.98 -1.21
N ASP A 264 -12.92 1.14 -1.07
CA ASP A 264 -12.11 0.26 -0.23
C ASP A 264 -12.06 0.83 1.20
N VAL A 265 -12.48 0.02 2.17
CA VAL A 265 -12.45 0.35 3.60
C VAL A 265 -11.44 -0.56 4.27
N HIS A 266 -10.44 0.04 4.92
CA HIS A 266 -9.33 -0.68 5.54
C HIS A 266 -9.60 -0.92 7.02
N GLY A 267 -9.36 -2.15 7.49
CA GLY A 267 -9.60 -2.54 8.88
C GLY A 267 -11.02 -2.22 9.37
N ALA A 268 -11.11 -1.71 10.60
CA ALA A 268 -12.37 -1.38 11.27
C ALA A 268 -12.72 0.12 11.21
N ASP A 269 -12.36 0.83 10.13
CA ASP A 269 -12.69 2.26 9.99
C ASP A 269 -14.21 2.51 10.11
N GLY A 270 -14.57 3.61 10.77
CA GLY A 270 -15.95 4.00 11.02
C GLY A 270 -16.82 4.16 9.75
N LEU A 271 -16.20 4.43 8.59
CA LEU A 271 -16.94 4.46 7.31
C LEU A 271 -17.61 3.11 7.00
N GLY A 272 -16.94 1.99 7.29
CA GLY A 272 -17.50 0.66 7.07
C GLY A 272 -18.79 0.44 7.87
N ARG A 273 -18.83 0.92 9.12
CA ARG A 273 -20.04 0.90 9.96
C ARG A 273 -21.15 1.76 9.36
N LEU A 274 -20.84 2.98 8.92
CA LEU A 274 -21.83 3.88 8.31
C LEU A 274 -22.45 3.29 7.03
N LEU A 275 -21.63 2.66 6.19
CA LEU A 275 -22.09 1.94 5.00
C LEU A 275 -22.95 0.72 5.37
N GLY A 276 -22.57 -0.02 6.40
CA GLY A 276 -23.35 -1.14 6.96
C GLY A 276 -24.72 -0.73 7.48
N GLU A 277 -24.79 0.35 8.26
CA GLU A 277 -26.04 0.93 8.77
C GLU A 277 -26.97 1.41 7.64
N ALA A 278 -26.40 1.71 6.46
CA ALA A 278 -27.16 2.05 5.27
C ALA A 278 -27.56 0.81 4.41
N GLY A 279 -27.35 -0.40 4.93
CA GLY A 279 -27.76 -1.65 4.27
C GLY A 279 -26.75 -2.23 3.29
N LEU A 280 -25.53 -1.69 3.21
CA LEU A 280 -24.49 -2.22 2.33
C LEU A 280 -23.62 -3.25 3.06
N SER A 281 -23.26 -4.33 2.37
CA SER A 281 -22.29 -5.30 2.87
C SER A 281 -20.95 -5.12 2.17
N GLY A 282 -19.91 -4.87 2.96
CA GLY A 282 -18.53 -4.91 2.46
C GLY A 282 -18.12 -6.35 2.16
N GLN A 283 -17.49 -6.57 1.00
CA GLN A 283 -16.92 -7.86 0.64
C GLN A 283 -15.43 -7.87 0.98
N PRO A 284 -14.91 -8.85 1.73
CA PRO A 284 -13.47 -8.97 1.95
C PRO A 284 -12.75 -9.09 0.61
N VAL A 285 -11.72 -8.27 0.40
CA VAL A 285 -10.85 -8.35 -0.78
C VAL A 285 -9.39 -8.40 -0.37
N ARG A 286 -8.52 -8.77 -1.31
CA ARG A 286 -7.07 -8.71 -1.14
C ARG A 286 -6.53 -7.36 -1.58
N PHE A 287 -5.37 -6.98 -1.06
CA PHE A 287 -4.59 -5.89 -1.64
C PHE A 287 -4.24 -6.18 -3.12
N GLY A 288 -4.13 -5.12 -3.92
CA GLY A 288 -3.75 -5.18 -5.35
C GLY A 288 -2.26 -5.50 -5.59
N GLY A 289 -1.71 -6.52 -4.93
CA GLY A 289 -0.29 -6.87 -4.98
C GLY A 289 0.07 -7.95 -3.96
N THR A 290 1.32 -7.95 -3.50
CA THR A 290 1.81 -8.80 -2.41
C THR A 290 2.49 -7.97 -1.32
N LEU A 291 2.46 -8.44 -0.08
CA LEU A 291 3.10 -7.84 1.08
C LEU A 291 4.14 -8.79 1.67
N LYS A 292 5.24 -8.25 2.20
CA LYS A 292 6.24 -8.99 2.97
C LYS A 292 6.47 -8.28 4.30
N LEU A 293 6.47 -9.04 5.39
CA LEU A 293 6.96 -8.56 6.67
C LEU A 293 8.48 -8.78 6.72
N LEU A 294 9.25 -7.71 6.77
CA LEU A 294 10.70 -7.77 6.55
C LEU A 294 11.47 -8.14 7.82
N ASP A 295 11.02 -7.64 8.96
CA ASP A 295 11.55 -7.96 10.29
C ASP A 295 10.39 -7.94 11.29
N SER A 296 9.84 -9.12 11.58
CA SER A 296 8.69 -9.25 12.49
C SER A 296 9.05 -8.87 13.92
N ALA A 297 10.24 -9.23 14.41
CA ALA A 297 10.66 -8.89 15.78
C ALA A 297 10.81 -7.39 15.97
N ARG A 298 11.40 -6.67 15.00
CA ARG A 298 11.50 -5.21 15.05
C ARG A 298 10.13 -4.55 14.91
N THR A 299 9.31 -5.01 13.98
CA THR A 299 7.94 -4.49 13.80
C THR A 299 7.13 -4.63 15.08
N MET A 300 7.13 -5.81 15.71
CA MET A 300 6.39 -6.04 16.95
C MET A 300 6.94 -5.24 18.13
N ARG A 301 8.25 -5.00 18.20
CA ARG A 301 8.84 -4.09 19.20
C ARG A 301 8.36 -2.64 19.02
N LYS A 302 8.26 -2.15 17.77
CA LYS A 302 7.71 -0.81 17.50
C LYS A 302 6.25 -0.69 17.92
N LEU A 303 5.49 -1.79 17.87
CA LEU A 303 4.08 -1.83 18.24
C LEU A 303 3.82 -1.85 19.76
N LYS A 304 4.84 -1.94 20.63
CA LYS A 304 4.65 -1.95 22.09
C LYS A 304 3.73 -0.84 22.61
N PRO A 305 3.83 0.44 22.16
CA PRO A 305 2.92 1.49 22.62
C PRO A 305 1.45 1.21 22.31
N TYR A 306 1.15 0.73 21.10
CA TYR A 306 -0.20 0.31 20.72
C TYR A 306 -0.68 -0.89 21.55
N LEU A 307 0.20 -1.87 21.79
CA LEU A 307 -0.13 -3.03 22.62
C LEU A 307 -0.43 -2.63 24.08
N ALA A 308 0.22 -1.58 24.61
CA ALA A 308 -0.01 -1.07 25.96
C ALA A 308 -1.40 -0.43 26.15
N GLU A 309 -2.08 -0.04 25.06
CA GLU A 309 -3.47 0.44 25.12
C GLU A 309 -4.48 -0.71 25.33
N HIS A 310 -4.06 -1.95 25.07
CA HIS A 310 -4.96 -3.11 25.02
C HIS A 310 -4.56 -4.25 25.95
N LEU A 311 -3.30 -4.30 26.39
CA LEU A 311 -2.75 -5.35 27.24
C LEU A 311 -2.19 -4.75 28.54
N PRO A 312 -2.12 -5.53 29.63
CA PRO A 312 -1.49 -5.08 30.87
C PRO A 312 -0.05 -4.60 30.64
N VAL A 313 0.32 -3.49 31.28
CA VAL A 313 1.66 -2.85 31.12
C VAL A 313 2.78 -3.84 31.45
N GLU A 314 2.63 -4.65 32.50
CA GLU A 314 3.63 -5.64 32.89
C GLU A 314 3.83 -6.73 31.82
N ALA A 315 2.78 -7.07 31.08
CA ALA A 315 2.87 -8.00 29.96
C ALA A 315 3.62 -7.34 28.79
N VAL A 316 3.37 -6.07 28.49
CA VAL A 316 4.04 -5.35 27.39
C VAL A 316 5.52 -5.11 27.68
N ASP A 317 5.85 -4.72 28.91
CA ASP A 317 7.24 -4.45 29.33
C ASP A 317 8.10 -5.71 29.26
N SER A 318 7.51 -6.87 29.55
CA SER A 318 8.17 -8.18 29.49
C SER A 318 8.11 -8.88 28.13
N LEU A 319 7.60 -8.21 27.08
CA LEU A 319 7.57 -8.77 25.72
C LEU A 319 8.98 -9.00 25.17
N GLU A 320 9.25 -10.24 24.83
CA GLU A 320 10.45 -10.73 24.16
C GLU A 320 10.10 -11.44 22.84
N PHE A 321 11.04 -11.41 21.89
CA PHE A 321 10.82 -11.87 20.52
C PHE A 321 11.96 -12.77 20.05
N ALA A 322 11.63 -13.93 19.49
CA ALA A 322 12.58 -14.78 18.79
C ALA A 322 12.02 -15.23 17.44
N THR A 323 12.89 -15.26 16.43
CA THR A 323 12.52 -15.66 15.06
C THR A 323 13.59 -16.56 14.46
N GLY A 324 13.20 -17.67 13.84
CA GLY A 324 14.13 -18.55 13.15
C GLY A 324 13.42 -19.71 12.45
N GLY A 325 13.88 -20.10 11.26
CA GLY A 325 13.30 -21.22 10.51
C GLY A 325 11.79 -21.08 10.25
N GLU A 326 11.34 -19.87 9.87
CA GLU A 326 9.92 -19.51 9.70
C GLU A 326 9.03 -19.66 10.95
N ARG A 327 9.65 -19.83 12.12
CA ARG A 327 8.96 -19.79 13.41
C ARG A 327 9.15 -18.43 14.06
N TYR A 328 8.05 -17.90 14.57
CA TYR A 328 7.97 -16.63 15.27
C TYR A 328 7.42 -16.88 16.67
N VAL A 329 8.18 -16.51 17.69
CA VAL A 329 7.80 -16.69 19.09
C VAL A 329 7.82 -15.35 19.78
N VAL A 330 6.73 -15.05 20.48
CA VAL A 330 6.59 -13.92 21.38
C VAL A 330 6.24 -14.48 22.75
N TRP A 331 6.87 -13.99 23.80
CA TRP A 331 6.49 -14.34 25.17
C TRP A 331 6.54 -13.11 26.06
N CYS A 332 5.74 -13.16 27.12
CA CYS A 332 5.71 -12.15 28.17
C CYS A 332 5.32 -12.79 29.50
N LYS A 333 5.34 -11.98 30.57
CA LYS A 333 4.76 -12.37 31.85
C LYS A 333 3.27 -12.68 31.66
N GLY A 334 2.93 -13.96 31.82
CA GLY A 334 1.55 -14.42 31.71
C GLY A 334 1.06 -14.71 30.29
N GLY A 335 1.95 -14.90 29.30
CA GLY A 335 1.52 -15.30 27.95
C GLY A 335 2.61 -15.72 26.99
N SER A 336 2.22 -16.48 25.97
CA SER A 336 3.09 -16.90 24.86
C SER A 336 2.30 -16.95 23.55
N LEU A 337 2.95 -16.61 22.44
CA LEU A 337 2.43 -16.71 21.08
C LEU A 337 3.49 -17.37 20.20
N ARG A 338 3.11 -18.45 19.52
CA ARG A 338 3.93 -19.10 18.50
C ARG A 338 3.16 -19.08 17.19
N ILE A 339 3.84 -18.66 16.12
CA ILE A 339 3.33 -18.67 14.75
C ILE A 339 4.36 -19.38 13.88
N ASP A 340 3.94 -20.39 13.11
CA ASP A 340 4.79 -21.07 12.14
C ASP A 340 4.35 -20.77 10.70
N GLY A 341 5.33 -20.42 9.87
CA GLY A 341 5.14 -20.07 8.46
C GLY A 341 5.10 -18.56 8.25
N GLU A 342 5.82 -18.10 7.23
CA GLU A 342 5.92 -16.67 6.90
C GLU A 342 4.56 -16.06 6.52
N SER A 343 3.74 -16.76 5.74
CA SER A 343 2.39 -16.31 5.38
C SER A 343 1.47 -16.21 6.60
N ASN A 344 1.57 -17.15 7.54
CA ASN A 344 0.78 -17.10 8.78
C ASN A 344 1.18 -15.90 9.64
N MET A 345 2.48 -15.62 9.79
CA MET A 345 2.94 -14.42 10.50
C MET A 345 2.40 -13.13 9.85
N LEU A 346 2.46 -13.03 8.52
CA LEU A 346 1.91 -11.90 7.78
C LEU A 346 0.40 -11.77 7.99
N TRP A 347 -0.34 -12.87 7.87
CA TRP A 347 -1.80 -12.85 7.96
C TRP A 347 -2.32 -12.67 9.38
N THR A 348 -1.60 -13.16 10.40
CA THR A 348 -1.89 -12.81 11.79
C THR A 348 -1.74 -11.30 11.99
N LEU A 349 -0.68 -10.70 11.43
CA LEU A 349 -0.42 -9.27 11.64
C LEU A 349 -1.33 -8.36 10.82
N LEU A 350 -1.64 -8.70 9.56
CA LEU A 350 -2.26 -7.78 8.58
C LEU A 350 -3.57 -8.30 7.98
N GLY A 351 -3.98 -9.52 8.34
CA GLY A 351 -5.20 -10.15 7.88
C GLY A 351 -5.00 -11.12 6.70
N PRO A 352 -5.65 -12.29 6.70
CA PRO A 352 -5.57 -13.24 5.60
C PRO A 352 -6.33 -12.73 4.37
N PRO A 353 -5.91 -13.08 3.15
CA PRO A 353 -6.69 -12.80 1.95
C PRO A 353 -8.01 -13.60 1.97
N PRO A 354 -9.04 -13.17 1.20
CA PRO A 354 -10.34 -13.84 1.18
C PRO A 354 -10.23 -15.32 0.84
N GLY A 355 -11.00 -16.15 1.56
CA GLY A 355 -11.00 -17.61 1.38
C GLY A 355 -9.79 -18.33 1.98
N GLN A 356 -8.85 -17.61 2.60
CA GLN A 356 -7.75 -18.19 3.37
C GLN A 356 -8.00 -18.02 4.87
N GLN A 357 -7.44 -18.92 5.66
CA GLN A 357 -7.47 -18.84 7.12
C GLN A 357 -6.04 -18.89 7.65
N VAL A 358 -5.82 -18.19 8.75
CA VAL A 358 -4.55 -18.27 9.46
C VAL A 358 -4.48 -19.62 10.18
N ALA A 359 -3.42 -20.39 9.93
CA ALA A 359 -3.16 -21.66 10.60
C ALA A 359 -1.89 -21.57 11.46
N ASN A 360 -1.62 -22.60 12.27
CA ASN A 360 -0.39 -22.72 13.06
C ASN A 360 -0.10 -21.53 13.98
N VAL A 361 -1.15 -20.95 14.56
CA VAL A 361 -1.07 -19.90 15.57
C VAL A 361 -1.48 -20.48 16.92
N HIS A 362 -0.56 -20.43 17.88
CA HIS A 362 -0.77 -20.94 19.22
C HIS A 362 -0.56 -19.81 20.22
N ALA A 363 -1.66 -19.32 20.82
CA ALA A 363 -1.64 -18.21 21.76
C ALA A 363 -2.18 -18.62 23.15
N ALA A 364 -1.48 -18.22 24.20
CA ALA A 364 -1.82 -18.49 25.59
C ALA A 364 -1.73 -17.21 26.44
N GLY A 365 -2.58 -17.15 27.47
CA GLY A 365 -2.63 -16.05 28.43
C GLY A 365 -2.83 -14.68 27.76
N ALA A 366 -2.09 -13.66 28.21
CA ALA A 366 -2.22 -12.28 27.71
C ALA A 366 -1.99 -12.15 26.18
N LEU A 367 -1.22 -13.05 25.57
CA LEU A 367 -0.99 -13.02 24.12
C LEU A 367 -2.15 -13.61 23.29
N ARG A 368 -3.17 -14.19 23.94
CA ARG A 368 -4.45 -14.50 23.27
C ARG A 368 -5.26 -13.22 23.02
N ASP A 369 -5.23 -12.27 23.95
CA ASP A 369 -5.88 -10.97 23.77
C ASP A 369 -5.20 -10.15 22.66
N LEU A 370 -3.86 -10.25 22.54
CA LEU A 370 -3.13 -9.65 21.43
C LEU A 370 -3.71 -10.10 20.08
N VAL A 371 -3.86 -11.42 19.87
CA VAL A 371 -4.35 -11.98 18.60
C VAL A 371 -5.82 -11.66 18.34
N THR A 372 -6.64 -11.57 19.39
CA THR A 372 -8.10 -11.42 19.24
C THR A 372 -8.60 -9.97 19.27
N ARG A 373 -7.84 -9.06 19.88
CA ARG A 373 -8.26 -7.65 20.09
C ARG A 373 -7.39 -6.64 19.37
N CYS A 374 -6.09 -6.92 19.21
CA CYS A 374 -5.12 -5.97 18.65
C CYS A 374 -4.83 -6.24 17.18
N LEU A 375 -5.09 -7.45 16.70
CA LEU A 375 -4.78 -7.91 15.35
C LEU A 375 -6.04 -8.35 14.60
N PRO A 376 -6.05 -8.23 13.26
CA PRO A 376 -5.00 -7.67 12.41
C PRO A 376 -4.91 -6.14 12.49
N LEU A 377 -3.72 -5.60 12.23
CA LEU A 377 -3.50 -4.16 12.09
C LEU A 377 -4.03 -3.66 10.74
N PRO A 378 -4.70 -2.50 10.71
CA PRO A 378 -5.03 -1.84 9.45
C PRO A 378 -3.76 -1.31 8.78
N LEU A 379 -3.76 -1.28 7.45
CA LEU A 379 -2.78 -0.54 6.66
C LEU A 379 -3.44 0.64 5.96
N PRO A 380 -2.74 1.76 5.76
CA PRO A 380 -3.24 2.86 4.95
C PRO A 380 -3.40 2.46 3.48
N SER A 381 -4.19 3.25 2.76
CA SER A 381 -4.38 3.10 1.32
C SER A 381 -3.07 3.26 0.54
N ILE A 382 -2.66 2.20 -0.17
CA ILE A 382 -1.36 2.12 -0.85
C ILE A 382 -1.28 2.96 -2.15
N TYR A 383 -2.41 3.32 -2.74
CA TYR A 383 -2.52 3.69 -4.15
C TYR A 383 -1.60 4.86 -4.56
N VAL A 384 -1.58 5.94 -3.78
CA VAL A 384 -0.75 7.12 -4.08
C VAL A 384 0.75 6.80 -4.12
N ASN A 385 1.20 5.78 -3.39
CA ASN A 385 2.62 5.44 -3.26
C ASN A 385 3.06 4.35 -4.24
N VAL A 386 2.18 3.82 -5.09
CA VAL A 386 2.55 2.78 -6.05
C VAL A 386 3.45 3.36 -7.14
N ILE A 387 4.56 2.68 -7.39
CA ILE A 387 5.58 2.98 -8.41
C ILE A 387 5.62 1.93 -9.51
#